data_AF-A0A1L5L1E0-F1
#
_entry.id   AF-A0A1L5L1E0-F1
#
_cell.length_a   1.000
_cell.length_b   1.000
_cell.length_c   1.000
_cell.angle_alpha   90.00
_cell.angle_beta   90.00
_cell.angle_gamma   90.00
#
_symmetry.space_group_name_H-M   'P 1'
#
loop_
_entity.id
_entity.type
_entity.pdbx_description
1 polymer ?
#
loop_
_entity_poly.entity_id
_entity_poly.type
_entity_poly.pdbx_seq_one_letter_code
_entity_poly.pdbx_strand_id
1 'polypeptide(L)'
;VFDRNEAIILSMTAEERRRPSIINGQRRARIARGCGLTPTDVNALMKQWGEMNKMMGKVRAMAQQQGVGKKGKKGKKGKKMRMPGVPGMGGMNMNQLMNQMGGMPGMGGGMSDMEKLMQMNEQFRRK
;
A
#
# COMPACT_ATOMS: atom_id res chain seq x y z
N VAL A 1 5.24 -8.19 -33.59
CA VAL A 1 4.07 -8.99 -33.10
C VAL A 1 3.52 -8.22 -31.92
N PHE A 2 2.27 -7.75 -31.97
CA PHE A 2 1.67 -7.11 -30.80
C PHE A 2 1.39 -8.18 -29.74
N ASP A 3 1.69 -7.89 -28.47
CA ASP A 3 1.35 -8.78 -27.39
C ASP A 3 -0.17 -8.90 -27.29
N ARG A 4 -0.69 -10.13 -27.14
CA ARG A 4 -2.15 -10.39 -27.09
C ARG A 4 -2.86 -9.51 -26.07
N ASN A 5 -2.18 -9.24 -24.94
CA ASN A 5 -2.67 -8.37 -23.88
C ASN A 5 -2.81 -6.91 -24.35
N GLU A 6 -1.83 -6.40 -25.08
CA GLU A 6 -1.85 -5.04 -25.62
C GLU A 6 -2.99 -4.89 -26.62
N ALA A 7 -3.17 -5.87 -27.52
CA ALA A 7 -4.27 -5.88 -28.49
C ALA A 7 -5.66 -5.85 -27.80
N ILE A 8 -5.84 -6.58 -26.70
CA ILE A 8 -7.08 -6.55 -25.90
C ILE A 8 -7.30 -5.16 -25.29
N ILE A 9 -6.27 -4.56 -24.68
CA ILE A 9 -6.36 -3.25 -24.04
C ILE A 9 -6.67 -2.16 -25.07
N LEU A 10 -6.04 -2.20 -26.24
CA LEU A 10 -6.31 -1.27 -27.34
C LEU A 10 -7.75 -1.37 -27.86
N SER A 11 -8.35 -2.57 -27.81
CA SER A 11 -9.74 -2.82 -28.22
C SER A 11 -10.80 -2.42 -27.17
N MET A 12 -10.39 -2.00 -25.98
CA MET A 12 -11.28 -1.46 -24.95
C MET A 12 -11.58 0.02 -25.17
N THR A 13 -12.77 0.45 -24.75
CA THR A 13 -13.14 1.87 -24.66
C THR A 13 -12.50 2.53 -23.43
N ALA A 14 -12.40 3.86 -23.43
CA ALA A 14 -11.82 4.62 -22.31
C ALA A 14 -12.55 4.36 -20.98
N GLU A 15 -13.86 4.15 -21.01
CA GLU A 15 -14.65 3.84 -19.82
C GLU A 15 -14.31 2.45 -19.26
N GLU A 16 -14.18 1.45 -20.13
CA GLU A 16 -13.83 0.08 -19.75
C GLU A 16 -12.41 -0.02 -19.18
N ARG A 17 -11.46 0.75 -19.74
CA ARG A 17 -10.09 0.82 -19.21
C ARG A 17 -10.04 1.43 -17.80
N ARG A 18 -10.86 2.45 -17.54
CA ARG A 18 -10.95 3.10 -16.21
C ARG A 18 -11.67 2.21 -15.20
N ARG A 19 -12.68 1.46 -15.65
CA ARG A 19 -13.52 0.61 -14.81
C ARG A 19 -13.66 -0.79 -15.41
N PRO A 20 -12.70 -1.70 -15.19
CA PRO A 20 -12.80 -3.05 -15.74
C PRO A 20 -14.01 -3.84 -15.20
N SER A 21 -14.58 -3.45 -14.05
CA SER A 21 -15.78 -4.07 -13.47
C SER A 21 -17.05 -3.94 -14.32
N ILE A 22 -17.14 -2.97 -15.25
CA ILE A 22 -18.32 -2.80 -16.11
C ILE A 22 -18.31 -3.75 -17.32
N ILE A 23 -17.24 -4.53 -17.51
CA ILE A 23 -17.06 -5.42 -18.66
C ILE A 23 -17.93 -6.69 -18.48
N ASN A 24 -19.11 -6.68 -19.10
CA ASN A 24 -20.01 -7.82 -19.15
C ASN A 24 -19.70 -8.79 -20.31
N GLY A 25 -20.51 -9.83 -20.50
CA GLY A 25 -20.33 -10.81 -21.59
C GLY A 25 -20.38 -10.20 -23.00
N GLN A 26 -21.30 -9.26 -23.24
CA GLN A 26 -21.43 -8.59 -24.55
C GLN A 26 -20.21 -7.71 -24.86
N ARG A 27 -19.72 -6.96 -23.86
CA ARG A 27 -18.49 -6.15 -24.00
C ARG A 27 -17.28 -7.03 -24.27
N ARG A 28 -17.15 -8.18 -23.58
CA ARG A 28 -16.08 -9.17 -23.87
C ARG A 28 -16.13 -9.68 -25.30
N ALA A 29 -17.31 -10.03 -25.80
CA ALA A 29 -17.46 -10.47 -27.19
C ALA A 29 -17.07 -9.38 -28.20
N ARG A 30 -17.42 -8.11 -27.93
CA ARG A 30 -17.02 -6.97 -28.78
C ARG A 30 -15.50 -6.78 -28.77
N ILE A 31 -14.87 -6.77 -27.59
CA ILE A 31 -13.42 -6.60 -27.43
C ILE A 31 -12.68 -7.73 -28.16
N ALA A 32 -13.10 -8.98 -27.94
CA ALA A 32 -12.53 -10.17 -28.57
C ALA A 32 -12.57 -10.09 -30.11
N ARG A 33 -13.71 -9.67 -30.68
CA ARG A 33 -13.85 -9.43 -32.13
C ARG A 33 -12.95 -8.30 -32.63
N GLY A 34 -12.73 -7.26 -31.83
CA GLY A 34 -11.88 -6.11 -32.19
C GLY A 34 -10.39 -6.45 -32.28
N CYS A 35 -9.90 -7.39 -31.46
CA CYS A 35 -8.50 -7.83 -31.48
C CYS A 35 -8.26 -9.17 -32.19
N GLY A 36 -9.31 -9.83 -32.70
CA GLY A 36 -9.20 -11.15 -33.33
C GLY A 36 -8.90 -12.29 -32.36
N LEU A 37 -9.28 -12.13 -31.09
CA LEU A 37 -9.11 -13.14 -30.03
C LEU A 37 -10.44 -13.73 -29.59
N THR A 38 -10.39 -14.69 -28.67
CA THR A 38 -11.61 -15.31 -28.12
C THR A 38 -12.12 -14.57 -26.88
N PRO A 39 -13.42 -14.66 -26.56
CA PRO A 39 -13.95 -14.13 -25.29
C PRO A 39 -13.27 -14.75 -24.05
N THR A 40 -12.72 -15.96 -24.19
CA THR A 40 -11.97 -16.66 -23.14
C THR A 40 -10.65 -15.97 -22.83
N ASP A 41 -9.93 -15.49 -23.86
CA ASP A 41 -8.68 -14.74 -23.68
C ASP A 41 -8.92 -13.44 -22.91
N VAL A 42 -9.99 -12.73 -23.27
CA VAL A 42 -10.41 -11.51 -22.54
C VAL A 42 -10.78 -11.85 -21.09
N ASN A 43 -11.43 -13.00 -20.87
CA ASN A 43 -11.79 -13.44 -19.51
C ASN A 43 -10.56 -13.78 -18.66
N ALA A 44 -9.52 -14.37 -19.25
CA ALA A 44 -8.26 -14.66 -18.56
C ALA A 44 -7.58 -13.36 -18.10
N LEU A 45 -7.48 -12.36 -18.99
CA LEU A 45 -6.91 -11.05 -18.66
C LEU A 45 -7.69 -10.35 -17.52
N MET A 46 -9.02 -10.43 -17.58
CA MET A 46 -9.90 -9.84 -16.55
C MET A 46 -9.71 -10.48 -15.18
N LYS A 47 -9.47 -11.81 -15.11
CA LYS A 47 -9.16 -12.50 -13.87
C LYS A 47 -7.81 -12.05 -13.30
N GLN A 48 -6.77 -12.03 -14.14
CA GLN A 48 -5.43 -11.56 -13.76
C GLN A 48 -5.46 -10.12 -13.23
N TRP A 49 -6.23 -9.25 -13.88
CA TRP A 49 -6.41 -7.88 -13.40
C TRP A 49 -7.13 -7.82 -12.05
N GLY A 50 -8.18 -8.62 -11.86
CA GLY A 50 -8.92 -8.70 -10.59
C GLY A 50 -8.04 -9.15 -9.42
N GLU A 51 -7.16 -10.13 -9.65
CA GLU A 51 -6.18 -10.60 -8.66
C GLU A 51 -5.14 -9.53 -8.34
N MET A 52 -4.58 -8.87 -9.35
CA MET A 52 -3.62 -7.78 -9.19
C MET A 52 -4.24 -6.60 -8.43
N ASN A 53 -5.47 -6.20 -8.75
CA ASN A 53 -6.17 -5.13 -8.05
C ASN A 53 -6.45 -5.47 -6.58
N LYS A 54 -6.78 -6.74 -6.29
CA LYS A 54 -6.94 -7.22 -4.90
C LYS A 54 -5.62 -7.18 -4.13
N MET A 55 -4.51 -7.58 -4.77
CA MET A 55 -3.18 -7.52 -4.17
C MET A 55 -2.75 -6.06 -3.92
N MET A 56 -2.90 -5.18 -4.91
CA MET A 56 -2.63 -3.74 -4.77
C MET A 56 -3.48 -3.11 -3.67
N GLY A 57 -4.75 -3.48 -3.54
CA GLY A 57 -5.60 -3.06 -2.43
C GLY A 57 -5.05 -3.45 -1.06
N LYS A 58 -4.56 -4.69 -0.92
CA LYS A 58 -3.91 -5.16 0.33
C LYS A 58 -2.60 -4.44 0.60
N VAL A 59 -1.76 -4.24 -0.42
CA VAL A 59 -0.48 -3.51 -0.29
C VAL A 59 -0.74 -2.06 0.12
N ARG A 60 -1.73 -1.39 -0.48
CA ARG A 60 -2.12 -0.03 -0.11
C ARG A 60 -2.64 0.03 1.33
N ALA A 61 -3.49 -0.92 1.74
CA ALA A 61 -3.98 -0.99 3.11
C ALA A 61 -2.83 -1.19 4.11
N MET A 62 -1.89 -2.10 3.79
CA MET A 62 -0.70 -2.35 4.60
C MET A 62 0.23 -1.13 4.65
N ALA A 63 0.48 -0.45 3.54
CA ALA A 63 1.28 0.77 3.47
C ALA A 63 0.66 1.94 4.26
N GLN A 64 -0.68 2.00 4.30
CA GLN A 64 -1.43 3.00 5.06
C GLN A 64 -1.42 2.69 6.57
N GLN A 65 -1.29 1.42 6.94
CA GLN A 65 -1.12 0.94 8.31
C GLN A 65 0.35 1.07 8.79
N GLN A 66 1.31 0.96 7.87
CA GLN A 66 2.75 1.18 8.09
C GLN A 66 3.20 2.61 7.69
N GLY A 67 2.50 3.65 8.14
CA GLY A 67 3.11 4.94 8.48
C GLY A 67 3.98 5.74 7.47
N VAL A 68 4.10 5.41 6.17
CA VAL A 68 4.95 6.17 5.21
C VAL A 68 4.34 7.52 4.79
N GLY A 69 3.43 8.11 5.57
CA GLY A 69 2.69 9.30 5.13
C GLY A 69 2.07 10.22 6.20
N LYS A 70 2.43 10.12 7.49
CA LYS A 70 1.99 11.11 8.49
C LYS A 70 3.09 11.50 9.49
N LYS A 71 4.22 11.97 8.96
CA LYS A 71 5.04 12.96 9.69
C LYS A 71 4.41 14.34 9.46
N GLY A 72 3.44 14.72 10.28
CA GLY A 72 2.82 16.03 10.12
C GLY A 72 1.50 16.29 10.82
N LYS A 73 1.36 15.93 12.10
CA LYS A 73 0.50 16.68 13.06
C LYS A 73 1.12 16.58 14.46
N LYS A 74 2.32 17.15 14.58
CA LYS A 74 2.82 17.67 15.86
C LYS A 74 2.11 19.01 16.05
N GLY A 75 1.24 19.10 17.06
CA GLY A 75 0.67 20.40 17.47
C GLY A 75 -0.82 20.38 17.76
N LYS A 76 -1.18 19.94 18.97
CA LYS A 76 -2.16 20.54 19.88
C LYS A 76 -2.05 19.75 21.18
N LYS A 77 -1.16 20.22 22.05
CA LYS A 77 -1.52 20.98 23.27
C LYS A 77 -2.26 20.08 24.25
N GLY A 78 -1.61 19.90 25.39
CA GLY A 78 -2.06 19.03 26.46
C GLY A 78 -3.46 19.35 26.92
N LYS A 79 -4.17 18.29 27.30
CA LYS A 79 -5.13 18.36 28.38
C LYS A 79 -5.03 17.05 29.13
N LYS A 80 -4.53 17.17 30.36
CA LYS A 80 -4.56 16.17 31.43
C LYS A 80 -5.85 15.36 31.34
N MET A 81 -5.79 14.11 30.92
CA MET A 81 -6.81 13.12 31.29
C MET A 81 -6.29 12.41 32.52
N ARG A 82 -6.58 13.00 33.68
CA ARG A 82 -6.64 12.26 34.95
C ARG A 82 -7.83 11.33 34.82
N MET A 83 -7.58 10.02 34.67
CA MET A 83 -8.59 9.01 34.95
C MET A 83 -8.69 8.86 36.47
N PRO A 84 -9.86 9.12 37.09
CA PRO A 84 -10.09 8.76 38.48
C PRO A 84 -10.53 7.29 38.53
N GLY A 85 -9.80 6.43 39.25
CA GLY A 85 -10.37 5.13 39.64
C GLY A 85 -9.48 3.89 39.73
N VAL A 86 -8.15 3.96 39.86
CA VAL A 86 -7.35 2.75 40.17
C VAL A 86 -6.39 3.03 41.33
N PRO A 87 -6.74 2.60 42.56
CA PRO A 87 -5.81 2.58 43.69
C PRO A 87 -4.72 1.53 43.47
N GLY A 88 -3.44 1.93 43.52
CA GLY A 88 -2.31 0.98 43.62
C GLY A 88 -1.18 1.12 42.59
N MET A 89 -1.25 2.03 41.61
CA MET A 89 -0.23 2.12 40.54
C MET A 89 0.41 3.52 40.42
N GLY A 90 0.55 4.21 41.55
CA GLY A 90 1.12 5.55 41.64
C GLY A 90 2.57 5.55 42.11
N GLY A 91 3.50 5.02 41.31
CA GLY A 91 4.93 5.05 41.68
C GLY A 91 5.97 4.69 40.63
N MET A 92 5.59 4.20 39.45
CA MET A 92 6.59 3.81 38.43
C MET A 92 6.80 4.90 37.38
N ASN A 93 7.96 5.56 37.46
CA ASN A 93 8.45 6.47 36.44
C ASN A 93 8.75 5.71 35.13
N MET A 94 8.28 6.24 34.00
CA MET A 94 8.52 5.71 32.65
C MET A 94 10.01 5.53 32.33
N ASN A 95 10.87 6.41 32.87
CA ASN A 95 12.31 6.36 32.70
C ASN A 95 12.95 5.15 33.42
N GLN A 96 12.33 4.69 34.52
CA GLN A 96 12.75 3.49 35.26
C GLN A 96 12.27 2.20 34.55
N LEU A 97 11.10 2.24 33.92
CA LEU A 97 10.58 1.11 33.13
C LEU A 97 11.38 0.88 31.84
N MET A 98 11.81 1.95 31.16
CA MET A 98 12.69 1.84 30.00
C MET A 98 14.07 1.29 30.36
N ASN A 99 14.62 1.65 31.52
CA ASN A 99 15.93 1.15 31.95
C ASN A 99 15.90 -0.33 32.36
N GLN A 100 14.72 -0.87 32.72
CA GLN A 100 14.53 -2.29 33.05
C GLN A 100 14.11 -3.16 31.84
N MET A 101 13.69 -2.55 30.73
CA MET A 101 13.43 -3.25 29.45
C MET A 101 14.57 -3.11 28.43
N GLY A 102 15.75 -2.67 28.86
CA GLY A 102 16.97 -2.58 28.04
C GLY A 102 17.66 -3.93 27.74
N GLY A 103 16.91 -5.03 27.71
CA GLY A 103 17.47 -6.39 27.65
C GLY A 103 16.77 -7.34 26.68
N MET A 104 16.22 -6.84 25.56
CA MET A 104 15.61 -7.70 24.55
C MET A 104 16.52 -7.83 23.32
N PRO A 105 17.33 -8.91 23.21
CA PRO A 105 18.13 -9.19 22.04
C PRO A 105 17.20 -9.67 20.91
N GLY A 106 17.16 -8.95 19.79
CA GLY A 106 16.39 -9.39 18.62
C GLY A 106 15.90 -8.29 17.66
N MET A 107 16.09 -7.01 17.96
CA MET A 107 15.64 -5.92 17.08
C MET A 107 16.79 -5.27 16.30
N GLY A 108 17.64 -6.11 15.68
CA GLY A 108 18.67 -5.70 14.73
C GLY A 108 18.18 -5.92 13.30
N GLY A 109 17.83 -4.85 12.57
CA GLY A 109 17.49 -4.96 11.14
C GLY A 109 16.72 -3.80 10.51
N GLY A 110 16.80 -2.57 11.06
CA GLY A 110 15.98 -1.44 10.58
C GLY A 110 16.71 -0.15 10.24
N MET A 111 18.05 -0.10 10.30
CA MET A 111 18.82 1.14 10.12
C MET A 111 19.53 1.27 8.76
N SER A 112 19.85 0.16 8.07
CA SER A 112 20.62 0.18 6.81
C SER A 112 19.88 0.79 5.61
N ASP A 113 18.57 0.57 5.53
CA ASP A 113 17.78 1.01 4.37
C ASP A 113 17.41 2.50 4.46
N MET A 114 17.28 3.03 5.68
CA MET A 114 16.99 4.44 5.92
C MET A 114 18.23 5.32 5.71
N GLU A 115 19.42 4.80 6.05
CA GLU A 115 20.71 5.42 5.70
C GLU A 115 20.92 5.49 4.19
N LYS A 116 20.61 4.41 3.47
CA LYS A 116 20.76 4.33 2.00
C LYS A 116 19.84 5.32 1.27
N LEU A 117 18.63 5.53 1.79
CA LEU A 117 17.68 6.51 1.27
C LEU A 117 18.07 7.96 1.60
N MET A 118 18.63 8.20 2.79
CA MET A 118 19.19 9.52 3.14
C MET A 118 20.35 9.90 2.22
N GLN A 119 21.22 8.93 1.95
CA GLN A 119 22.39 9.10 1.08
C GLN A 119 22.01 9.36 -0.38
N MET A 120 20.97 8.70 -0.88
CA MET A 120 20.48 8.90 -2.25
C MET A 120 19.84 10.28 -2.44
N ASN A 121 19.08 10.78 -1.46
CA ASN A 121 18.45 12.11 -1.54
C ASN A 121 19.46 13.26 -1.37
N GLU A 122 20.57 13.02 -0.68
CA GLU A 122 21.67 13.99 -0.57
C GLU A 122 22.47 14.13 -1.88
N GLN A 123 22.64 13.04 -2.63
CA GLN A 123 23.31 13.06 -3.94
C GLN A 123 22.51 13.82 -5.02
N PHE A 124 21.18 13.75 -4.99
CA PHE A 124 20.33 14.52 -5.92
C PHE A 124 20.34 16.03 -5.65
N ARG A 125 20.73 16.47 -4.44
CA ARG A 125 20.73 17.89 -4.04
C ARG A 125 22.02 18.64 -4.38
N ARG A 126 23.06 17.92 -4.85
CA ARG A 126 24.41 18.45 -5.14
C ARG A 126 24.75 18.55 -6.63
N LYS A 127 23.81 18.25 -7.53
CA LYS A 127 23.90 18.56 -8.97
C LYS A 127 22.78 19.50 -9.35
#